data_AF-A0A4Y4DZI3-F1
#
_entry.id   AF-A0A4Y4DZI3-F1
#
_cell.length_a   1.000
_cell.length_b   1.000
_cell.length_c   1.000
_cell.angle_alpha   90.00
_cell.angle_beta   90.00
_cell.angle_gamma   90.00
#
_symmetry.space_group_name_H-M   'P 1'
#
loop_
_entity.id
_entity.type
_entity.pdbx_description
1 polymer ?
#
loop_
_entity_poly.entity_id
_entity_poly.type
_entity_poly.pdbx_seq_one_letter_code
_entity_poly.pdbx_strand_id
1 'polypeptide(L)'
;MRRPAPVRSRRRPGVTALAALAVGTLVSLVLGGCTPHDGAPSPGPDAVTTTRPEGTSGEPDDLGTSGTSGGSTADPEVVRVPVGPVTVEIAAPPPMPPAPGEGAPAVAVAAGDEGASDVALVLAGASALVSVEGGSLVRHADGTLTVLDDDGTPVGGFGAPRVVGPHGARPGDGTAPGDTASGDAAATGEPSPGNPGVRVVLVDARRAEVMLVPAAGTPSGTSPDAAATGRAPGAVTDDARSDGTGADGGGPAGAWDVVVPLGTQAVRSTDWGEREGGRSLAVDPTAWARAAGQAGQELVWAQLVAAEPEIDTPTMHDQLACHALGAPDKATWNLEPWRPDVGLLATMAARCNPA
;
A
#
# COMPACT_ATOMS: atom_id res chain seq x y z
N MET A 1 20.24 -66.21 -46.30
CA MET A 1 21.13 -65.11 -46.77
C MET A 1 20.40 -63.81 -46.47
N ARG A 2 20.83 -62.83 -45.67
CA ARG A 2 22.15 -62.39 -45.15
C ARG A 2 22.12 -62.23 -43.62
N ARG A 3 23.33 -62.32 -43.05
CA ARG A 3 23.68 -62.27 -41.62
C ARG A 3 23.47 -60.88 -40.97
N PRO A 4 23.34 -60.83 -39.63
CA PRO A 4 23.28 -59.60 -38.84
C PRO A 4 24.68 -59.01 -38.58
N ALA A 5 24.76 -57.69 -38.40
CA ALA A 5 25.97 -57.00 -37.93
C ALA A 5 25.73 -56.46 -36.49
N PRO A 6 26.63 -56.71 -35.52
CA PRO A 6 26.50 -56.28 -34.14
C PRO A 6 27.33 -55.01 -33.86
N VAL A 7 26.85 -54.11 -33.00
CA VAL A 7 27.70 -53.06 -32.41
C VAL A 7 27.44 -52.91 -30.90
N ARG A 8 28.38 -53.51 -30.17
CA ARG A 8 29.07 -53.09 -28.94
C ARG A 8 28.27 -52.51 -27.76
N SER A 9 28.27 -53.33 -26.70
CA SER A 9 28.24 -52.96 -25.30
C SER A 9 29.28 -51.89 -24.93
N ARG A 10 28.87 -50.91 -24.12
CA ARG A 10 29.77 -50.19 -23.21
C ARG A 10 29.36 -50.45 -21.77
N ARG A 11 30.39 -50.79 -21.00
CA ARG A 11 30.41 -51.27 -19.63
C ARG A 11 29.96 -50.19 -18.64
N ARG A 12 29.22 -50.60 -17.60
CA ARG A 12 29.29 -50.01 -16.26
C ARG A 12 30.53 -50.57 -15.53
N PRO A 13 31.18 -49.76 -14.68
CA PRO A 13 31.53 -50.18 -13.32
C PRO A 13 30.90 -49.17 -12.32
N GLY A 14 30.19 -49.59 -11.27
CA GLY A 14 30.74 -50.14 -10.02
C GLY A 14 30.79 -49.00 -8.98
N VAL A 15 29.70 -48.71 -8.27
CA VAL A 15 29.41 -49.09 -6.86
C VAL A 15 30.61 -48.93 -5.91
N THR A 16 30.53 -47.95 -5.03
CA THR A 16 31.04 -48.03 -3.65
C THR A 16 30.03 -47.36 -2.72
N ALA A 17 29.34 -48.19 -1.94
CA ALA A 17 28.65 -47.83 -0.71
C ALA A 17 29.59 -48.13 0.46
N LEU A 18 29.68 -47.21 1.42
CA LEU A 18 30.22 -47.36 2.79
C LEU A 18 29.94 -46.02 3.49
N ALA A 19 29.47 -45.90 4.73
CA ALA A 19 28.89 -46.81 5.70
C ALA A 19 28.29 -45.92 6.81
N ALA A 20 27.19 -46.35 7.41
CA ALA A 20 26.61 -45.79 8.62
C ALA A 20 27.34 -46.29 9.88
N LEU A 21 27.27 -45.52 10.99
CA LEU A 21 27.35 -45.85 12.43
C LEU A 21 27.94 -44.62 13.17
N ALA A 22 27.48 -44.12 14.32
CA ALA A 22 26.70 -44.66 15.46
C ALA A 22 25.89 -43.48 16.09
N VAL A 23 24.65 -43.61 16.55
CA VAL A 23 24.11 -44.28 17.77
C VAL A 23 24.70 -43.76 19.08
N GLY A 24 23.83 -43.19 19.93
CA GLY A 24 24.06 -42.94 21.36
C GLY A 24 23.22 -41.78 21.93
N THR A 25 21.92 -41.98 22.28
CA THR A 25 21.39 -42.14 23.67
C THR A 25 21.38 -40.84 24.50
N LEU A 26 20.36 -40.41 25.28
CA LEU A 26 19.14 -41.05 25.86
C LEU A 26 18.24 -39.94 26.51
N VAL A 27 16.95 -40.26 26.77
CA VAL A 27 16.06 -39.85 27.91
C VAL A 27 15.33 -38.50 27.82
N SER A 28 14.01 -38.45 27.58
CA SER A 28 12.81 -38.61 28.48
C SER A 28 12.65 -37.45 29.48
N LEU A 29 11.49 -36.91 29.87
CA LEU A 29 10.04 -37.19 29.88
C LEU A 29 9.33 -35.80 29.72
N VAL A 30 8.05 -35.61 29.43
CA VAL A 30 6.86 -35.91 30.27
C VAL A 30 5.59 -35.74 29.45
N LEU A 31 4.65 -36.66 29.71
CA LEU A 31 3.27 -36.73 29.24
C LEU A 31 2.39 -35.58 29.76
N GLY A 32 1.47 -35.13 28.92
CA GLY A 32 0.29 -34.37 29.32
C GLY A 32 -0.76 -34.41 28.22
N GLY A 33 -1.58 -35.46 28.20
CA GLY A 33 -2.69 -35.59 27.26
C GLY A 33 -3.90 -34.76 27.65
N CYS A 34 -4.74 -34.45 26.65
CA CYS A 34 -6.20 -34.63 26.67
C CYS A 34 -6.72 -34.52 25.23
N THR A 35 -7.64 -35.42 24.87
CA THR A 35 -8.28 -35.59 23.56
C THR A 35 -9.63 -34.79 23.50
N PRO A 36 -10.47 -34.89 22.45
CA PRO A 36 -11.03 -33.74 21.73
C PRO A 36 -12.45 -33.38 22.19
N HIS A 37 -12.93 -32.18 21.82
CA HIS A 37 -14.36 -31.90 21.85
C HIS A 37 -14.80 -31.08 20.64
N ASP A 38 -15.81 -31.62 19.96
CA ASP A 38 -16.52 -31.05 18.82
C ASP A 38 -17.20 -29.72 19.14
N GLY A 39 -17.38 -28.90 18.10
CA GLY A 39 -18.43 -27.88 18.08
C GLY A 39 -18.02 -26.54 17.48
N ALA A 40 -18.11 -26.41 16.16
CA ALA A 40 -18.38 -25.13 15.52
C ALA A 40 -19.84 -24.71 15.84
N PRO A 41 -20.14 -23.39 15.88
CA PRO A 41 -20.44 -22.72 14.62
C PRO A 41 -19.78 -21.33 14.47
N SER A 42 -19.59 -20.94 13.21
CA SER A 42 -19.14 -19.64 12.72
C SER A 42 -19.95 -18.44 13.26
N PRO A 43 -19.34 -17.25 13.37
CA PRO A 43 -20.06 -15.99 13.21
C PRO A 43 -19.85 -15.44 11.79
N GLY A 44 -20.96 -15.02 11.17
CA GLY A 44 -20.97 -14.40 9.84
C GLY A 44 -20.43 -12.95 9.84
N PRO A 45 -20.29 -12.35 8.65
CA PRO A 45 -19.84 -10.97 8.49
C PRO A 45 -20.98 -9.98 8.77
N ASP A 46 -20.60 -8.72 8.99
CA ASP A 46 -21.39 -7.49 9.11
C ASP A 46 -21.61 -6.96 10.53
N ALA A 47 -20.82 -5.94 10.89
CA ALA A 47 -21.33 -4.61 11.27
C ALA A 47 -20.15 -3.68 11.59
N VAL A 48 -19.83 -2.77 10.67
CA VAL A 48 -19.05 -1.56 10.98
C VAL A 48 -19.88 -0.77 12.00
N THR A 49 -19.40 -0.71 13.24
CA THR A 49 -20.08 -0.01 14.32
C THR A 49 -19.49 1.40 14.44
N THR A 50 -20.20 2.41 13.95
CA THR A 50 -20.00 3.82 14.35
C THR A 50 -20.67 4.02 15.71
N THR A 51 -19.91 3.99 16.81
CA THR A 51 -20.45 4.34 18.14
C THR A 51 -20.36 5.85 18.37
N ARG A 52 -21.53 6.49 18.51
CA ARG A 52 -21.70 7.81 19.15
C ARG A 52 -22.08 7.60 20.63
N PRO A 53 -21.49 8.29 21.61
CA PRO A 53 -22.00 8.28 22.97
C PRO A 53 -22.95 9.48 23.21
N GLU A 54 -24.11 9.20 23.81
CA GLU A 54 -24.90 10.19 24.55
C GLU A 54 -25.05 9.75 26.02
N GLY A 55 -24.94 10.74 26.91
CA GLY A 55 -25.53 10.74 28.25
C GLY A 55 -24.54 10.63 29.42
N THR A 56 -24.40 11.72 30.21
CA THR A 56 -25.02 11.81 31.54
C THR A 56 -24.92 13.25 32.08
N SER A 57 -26.02 13.71 32.65
CA SER A 57 -26.29 15.01 33.25
C SER A 57 -25.78 15.14 34.69
N GLY A 58 -25.35 16.35 35.07
CA GLY A 58 -25.11 16.80 36.45
C GLY A 58 -24.66 18.26 36.50
N GLU A 59 -25.51 19.15 36.97
CA GLU A 59 -25.27 20.58 37.29
C GLU A 59 -25.67 20.83 38.77
N PRO A 60 -25.40 21.99 39.41
CA PRO A 60 -24.50 23.11 39.04
C PRO A 60 -23.62 23.60 40.23
N ASP A 61 -22.69 24.55 40.00
CA ASP A 61 -22.57 25.81 40.78
C ASP A 61 -21.40 26.72 40.34
N ASP A 62 -21.79 27.95 40.01
CA ASP A 62 -21.22 29.30 40.24
C ASP A 62 -19.85 29.81 39.70
N LEU A 63 -20.01 30.90 38.94
CA LEU A 63 -19.25 32.17 38.86
C LEU A 63 -17.83 32.23 38.26
N GLY A 64 -17.74 32.87 37.08
CA GLY A 64 -16.93 34.10 36.96
C GLY A 64 -15.85 34.16 35.86
N THR A 65 -16.10 35.08 34.91
CA THR A 65 -15.10 35.99 34.28
C THR A 65 -14.37 35.53 33.00
N SER A 66 -14.79 36.16 31.90
CA SER A 66 -13.99 36.76 30.81
C SER A 66 -12.91 35.95 30.08
N GLY A 67 -13.21 35.66 28.81
CA GLY A 67 -12.30 35.95 27.70
C GLY A 67 -11.19 34.95 27.42
N THR A 68 -11.50 33.94 26.60
CA THR A 68 -10.52 33.43 25.63
C THR A 68 -11.30 32.93 24.42
N SER A 69 -11.00 33.46 23.24
CA SER A 69 -11.41 32.88 21.96
C SER A 69 -10.67 31.55 21.79
N GLY A 70 -11.13 30.51 22.50
CA GLY A 70 -10.68 29.15 22.31
C GLY A 70 -11.26 28.65 21.00
N GLY A 71 -10.44 28.58 19.95
CA GLY A 71 -10.78 27.80 18.78
C GLY A 71 -10.96 26.36 19.23
N SER A 72 -12.20 25.91 19.39
CA SER A 72 -12.51 24.50 19.57
C SER A 72 -12.13 23.82 18.26
N THR A 73 -10.91 23.29 18.18
CA THR A 73 -10.56 22.34 17.12
C THR A 73 -11.49 21.16 17.32
N ALA A 74 -12.47 21.01 16.44
CA ALA A 74 -13.37 19.86 16.48
C ALA A 74 -12.52 18.58 16.46
N ASP A 75 -12.90 17.60 17.29
CA ASP A 75 -12.20 16.33 17.36
C ASP A 75 -12.20 15.65 15.98
N PRO A 76 -11.08 15.00 15.60
CA PRO A 76 -11.03 14.29 14.33
C PRO A 76 -12.06 13.15 14.33
N GLU A 77 -12.65 12.92 13.16
CA GLU A 77 -13.48 11.73 12.95
C GLU A 77 -12.58 10.51 12.79
N VAL A 78 -12.95 9.41 13.45
CA VAL A 78 -12.13 8.20 13.55
C VAL A 78 -12.92 6.99 13.07
N VAL A 79 -12.31 6.20 12.18
CA VAL A 79 -12.82 4.89 11.74
C VAL A 79 -11.78 3.80 12.05
N ARG A 80 -12.26 2.67 12.56
CA ARG A 80 -11.44 1.47 12.83
C ARG A 80 -11.81 0.37 11.84
N VAL A 81 -10.81 -0.26 11.25
CA VAL A 81 -10.97 -1.33 10.27
C VAL A 81 -10.12 -2.54 10.67
N PRO A 82 -10.70 -3.73 10.86
CA PRO A 82 -9.94 -4.94 11.14
C PRO A 82 -9.18 -5.38 9.88
N VAL A 83 -7.90 -5.71 10.05
CA VAL A 83 -6.97 -6.14 9.01
C VAL A 83 -6.16 -7.34 9.54
N GLY A 84 -6.69 -8.54 9.29
CA GLY A 84 -6.17 -9.76 9.90
C GLY A 84 -6.23 -9.66 11.44
N PRO A 85 -5.13 -9.92 12.16
CA PRO A 85 -5.06 -9.76 13.62
C PRO A 85 -4.85 -8.31 14.08
N VAL A 86 -4.59 -7.37 13.16
CA VAL A 86 -4.32 -5.95 13.46
C VAL A 86 -5.59 -5.13 13.27
N THR A 87 -5.75 -4.06 14.05
CA THR A 87 -6.78 -3.03 13.78
C THR A 87 -6.11 -1.79 13.23
N VAL A 88 -6.56 -1.32 12.06
CA VAL A 88 -6.15 -0.03 11.52
C VAL A 88 -7.13 1.03 11.99
N GLU A 89 -6.62 2.11 12.57
CA GLU A 89 -7.38 3.31 12.92
C GLU A 89 -7.02 4.45 11.96
N ILE A 90 -8.04 5.09 11.39
CA ILE A 90 -7.93 6.16 10.42
C ILE A 90 -8.67 7.37 10.98
N ALA A 91 -7.95 8.46 11.22
CA ALA A 91 -8.48 9.68 11.78
C ALA A 91 -8.28 10.84 10.81
N ALA A 92 -9.33 11.59 10.48
CA ALA A 92 -9.21 12.82 9.70
C ALA A 92 -9.92 13.99 10.40
N PRO A 93 -9.32 15.19 10.39
CA PRO A 93 -9.96 16.38 10.90
C PRO A 93 -11.15 16.77 10.01
N PRO A 94 -12.21 17.35 10.57
CA PRO A 94 -13.35 17.80 9.79
C PRO A 94 -12.96 18.93 8.81
N PRO A 95 -13.56 18.98 7.61
CA PRO A 95 -13.30 20.06 6.67
C PRO A 95 -13.78 21.41 7.23
N MET A 96 -12.96 22.45 7.07
CA MET A 96 -13.32 23.83 7.47
C MET A 96 -13.60 24.73 6.25
N PRO A 97 -14.71 25.49 6.23
CA PRO A 97 -15.89 25.37 7.09
C PRO A 97 -16.71 24.11 6.75
N PRO A 98 -17.48 23.54 7.70
CA PRO A 98 -18.33 22.39 7.42
C PRO A 98 -19.35 22.77 6.33
N ALA A 99 -19.55 21.90 5.34
CA ALA A 99 -20.55 22.10 4.31
C ALA A 99 -21.94 22.30 4.95
N PRO A 100 -22.77 23.26 4.47
CA PRO A 100 -24.08 23.51 5.07
C PRO A 100 -25.08 22.37 4.81
N GLY A 101 -25.63 21.79 5.89
CA GLY A 101 -26.57 20.66 5.90
C GLY A 101 -25.85 19.31 5.95
N GLU A 102 -26.13 18.50 7.00
CA GLU A 102 -25.50 17.20 7.32
C GLU A 102 -24.27 16.86 6.48
N GLY A 103 -23.14 17.50 6.82
CA GLY A 103 -21.89 17.34 6.08
C GLY A 103 -21.48 15.87 6.02
N ALA A 104 -21.02 15.43 4.85
CA ALA A 104 -20.45 14.10 4.70
C ALA A 104 -19.29 13.90 5.71
N PRO A 105 -19.11 12.68 6.25
CA PRO A 105 -18.04 12.40 7.18
C PRO A 105 -16.66 12.68 6.56
N ALA A 106 -15.69 13.07 7.39
CA ALA A 106 -14.31 13.31 6.98
C ALA A 106 -13.57 12.01 6.65
N VAL A 107 -14.00 10.89 7.25
CA VAL A 107 -13.54 9.54 6.91
C VAL A 107 -14.75 8.63 6.75
N ALA A 108 -14.81 7.89 5.65
CA ALA A 108 -15.79 6.82 5.46
C ALA A 108 -15.14 5.59 4.84
N VAL A 109 -15.66 4.41 5.19
CA VAL A 109 -15.21 3.14 4.62
C VAL A 109 -16.39 2.52 3.88
N ALA A 110 -16.19 2.23 2.60
CA ALA A 110 -17.13 1.50 1.78
C ALA A 110 -16.52 0.15 1.38
N ALA A 111 -17.33 -0.90 1.45
CA ALA A 111 -16.92 -2.22 0.98
C ALA A 111 -16.62 -2.17 -0.54
N GLY A 112 -15.48 -2.72 -0.92
CA GLY A 112 -15.11 -2.97 -2.31
C GLY A 112 -15.24 -4.46 -2.63
N ASP A 113 -14.68 -4.85 -3.78
CA ASP A 113 -14.67 -6.24 -4.21
C ASP A 113 -13.63 -7.06 -3.44
N GLU A 114 -13.93 -8.34 -3.15
CA GLU A 114 -12.96 -9.38 -2.78
C GLU A 114 -11.97 -8.99 -1.66
N GLY A 115 -12.52 -8.58 -0.51
CA GLY A 115 -11.72 -8.21 0.66
C GLY A 115 -10.98 -6.88 0.54
N ALA A 116 -11.32 -6.08 -0.47
CA ALA A 116 -10.95 -4.67 -0.57
C ALA A 116 -12.03 -3.76 0.04
N SER A 117 -11.64 -2.57 0.45
CA SER A 117 -12.50 -1.49 0.91
C SER A 117 -11.92 -0.16 0.45
N ASP A 118 -12.76 0.75 -0.02
CA ASP A 118 -12.34 2.11 -0.33
C ASP A 118 -12.49 2.96 0.94
N VAL A 119 -11.36 3.49 1.43
CA VAL A 119 -11.36 4.50 2.50
C VAL A 119 -11.42 5.88 1.84
N ALA A 120 -12.57 6.53 1.94
CA ALA A 120 -12.76 7.90 1.52
C ALA A 120 -12.31 8.86 2.63
N LEU A 121 -11.50 9.84 2.26
CA LEU A 121 -10.95 10.88 3.12
C LEU A 121 -11.31 12.25 2.54
N VAL A 122 -11.77 13.16 3.38
CA VAL A 122 -11.93 14.57 3.04
C VAL A 122 -10.74 15.32 3.64
N LEU A 123 -9.76 15.68 2.80
CA LEU A 123 -8.52 16.31 3.24
C LEU A 123 -8.50 17.80 2.90
N ALA A 124 -8.02 18.61 3.83
CA ALA A 124 -7.76 20.03 3.63
C ALA A 124 -6.30 20.35 4.01
N GLY A 125 -6.02 21.55 4.52
CA GLY A 125 -4.70 21.92 5.04
C GLY A 125 -4.19 21.10 6.24
N ALA A 126 -4.90 20.05 6.66
CA ALA A 126 -4.53 19.13 7.71
C ALA A 126 -4.52 17.67 7.20
N SER A 127 -3.64 16.84 7.77
CA SER A 127 -3.43 15.45 7.39
C SER A 127 -4.49 14.52 7.97
N ALA A 128 -4.75 13.40 7.29
CA ALA A 128 -5.33 12.23 7.94
C ALA A 128 -4.20 11.37 8.52
N LEU A 129 -4.45 10.76 9.68
CA LEU A 129 -3.56 9.84 10.34
C LEU A 129 -4.06 8.41 10.15
N VAL A 130 -3.21 7.53 9.64
CA VAL A 130 -3.40 6.08 9.62
C VAL A 130 -2.50 5.47 10.68
N SER A 131 -3.06 4.67 11.58
CA SER A 131 -2.33 4.04 12.66
C SER A 131 -2.75 2.59 12.87
N VAL A 132 -1.88 1.78 13.46
CA VAL A 132 -2.15 0.36 13.72
C VAL A 132 -2.08 0.04 15.21
N GLU A 133 -3.12 -0.64 15.70
CA GLU A 133 -3.18 -1.25 17.02
C GLU A 133 -2.71 -2.71 16.89
N GLY A 134 -1.52 -3.01 17.44
CA GLY A 134 -0.77 -4.22 17.10
C GLY A 134 -0.01 -4.07 15.78
N GLY A 135 1.14 -4.74 15.66
CA GLY A 135 1.92 -4.78 14.41
C GLY A 135 2.62 -3.47 14.02
N SER A 136 2.84 -3.30 12.70
CA SER A 136 3.55 -2.15 12.13
C SER A 136 3.12 -1.82 10.68
N LEU A 137 3.56 -0.65 10.19
CA LEU A 137 3.37 -0.15 8.83
C LEU A 137 4.71 -0.05 8.12
N VAL A 138 4.75 -0.51 6.88
CA VAL A 138 5.89 -0.30 5.96
C VAL A 138 5.43 0.54 4.78
N ARG A 139 6.16 1.61 4.49
CA ARG A 139 5.90 2.47 3.33
C ARG A 139 6.81 2.10 2.17
N HIS A 140 6.22 1.95 1.00
CA HIS A 140 6.93 1.64 -0.23
C HIS A 140 7.20 2.87 -1.08
N ALA A 141 8.16 2.74 -2.00
CA ALA A 141 8.55 3.83 -2.91
C ALA A 141 7.42 4.21 -3.88
N ASP A 142 6.56 3.24 -4.24
CA ASP A 142 5.38 3.42 -5.10
C ASP A 142 4.19 4.11 -4.40
N GLY A 143 4.34 4.46 -3.11
CA GLY A 143 3.33 5.16 -2.33
C GLY A 143 2.33 4.24 -1.62
N THR A 144 2.47 2.93 -1.75
CA THR A 144 1.66 1.93 -1.04
C THR A 144 2.15 1.75 0.41
N LEU A 145 1.28 1.21 1.26
CA LEU A 145 1.61 0.81 2.63
C LEU A 145 1.30 -0.67 2.85
N THR A 146 2.21 -1.43 3.45
CA THR A 146 1.92 -2.77 3.96
C THR A 146 1.59 -2.69 5.45
N VAL A 147 0.55 -3.41 5.86
CA VAL A 147 0.19 -3.64 7.27
C VAL A 147 0.78 -4.99 7.68
N LEU A 148 1.68 -4.96 8.64
CA LEU A 148 2.31 -6.15 9.21
C LEU A 148 1.71 -6.44 10.59
N ASP A 149 1.58 -7.72 10.94
CA ASP A 149 1.34 -8.13 12.32
C ASP A 149 2.59 -7.99 13.20
N ASP A 150 2.50 -8.41 14.47
CA ASP A 150 3.61 -8.33 15.43
C ASP A 150 4.79 -9.27 15.06
N ASP A 151 4.54 -10.30 14.24
CA ASP A 151 5.58 -11.21 13.74
C ASP A 151 6.25 -10.69 12.46
N GLY A 152 5.75 -9.58 11.90
CA GLY A 152 6.23 -8.99 10.66
C GLY A 152 5.63 -9.61 9.41
N THR A 153 4.55 -10.38 9.53
CA THR A 153 3.84 -10.99 8.39
C THR A 153 2.87 -9.98 7.78
N PRO A 154 2.85 -9.80 6.45
CA PRO A 154 1.82 -9.02 5.77
C PRO A 154 0.41 -9.57 6.02
N VAL A 155 -0.46 -8.74 6.61
CA VAL A 155 -1.86 -9.08 6.92
C VAL A 155 -2.87 -8.16 6.22
N GLY A 156 -2.37 -7.11 5.56
CA GLY A 156 -3.14 -6.23 4.68
C GLY A 156 -2.28 -5.15 4.06
N GLY A 157 -2.89 -4.21 3.36
CA GLY A 157 -2.18 -3.06 2.83
C GLY A 157 -3.08 -1.97 2.28
N PHE A 158 -2.52 -0.78 2.08
CA PHE A 158 -3.14 0.33 1.39
C PHE A 158 -2.50 0.52 0.02
N GLY A 159 -3.35 0.60 -1.01
CA GLY A 159 -2.95 1.09 -2.33
C GLY A 159 -2.56 2.57 -2.28
N ALA A 160 -1.92 3.06 -3.34
CA ALA A 160 -1.54 4.47 -3.44
C ALA A 160 -2.81 5.36 -3.40
N PRO A 161 -2.85 6.38 -2.52
CA PRO A 161 -3.98 7.31 -2.47
C PRO A 161 -4.21 8.03 -3.80
N ARG A 162 -5.47 8.24 -4.17
CA ARG A 162 -5.86 8.98 -5.37
C ARG A 162 -6.76 10.16 -5.02
N VAL A 163 -6.49 11.33 -5.58
CA VAL A 163 -7.42 12.47 -5.52
C VAL A 163 -8.57 12.23 -6.48
N VAL A 164 -9.80 12.32 -5.98
CA VAL A 164 -11.03 12.22 -6.77
C VAL A 164 -11.42 13.59 -7.33
N GLY A 165 -11.39 14.62 -6.48
CA GLY A 165 -11.73 15.98 -6.87
C GLY A 165 -11.98 16.91 -5.67
N PRO A 166 -12.32 18.18 -5.91
CA PRO A 166 -12.72 19.09 -4.86
C PRO A 166 -13.96 18.58 -4.12
N HIS A 167 -13.91 18.59 -2.79
CA HIS A 167 -15.01 18.13 -1.96
C HIS A 167 -16.28 18.96 -2.19
N GLY A 168 -17.43 18.30 -2.33
CA GLY A 168 -18.73 18.95 -2.55
C GLY A 168 -18.98 19.42 -4.00
N ALA A 169 -18.08 19.14 -4.94
CA ALA A 169 -18.34 19.35 -6.36
C ALA A 169 -19.46 18.39 -6.83
N ARG A 170 -20.49 18.93 -7.50
CA ARG A 170 -21.54 18.07 -8.08
C ARG A 170 -20.98 17.29 -9.28
N PRO A 171 -21.35 16.01 -9.44
CA PRO A 171 -21.09 15.29 -10.69
C PRO A 171 -21.80 16.01 -11.85
N GLY A 172 -21.07 16.78 -12.65
CA GLY A 172 -21.61 17.53 -13.79
C GLY A 172 -21.00 18.92 -14.05
N ASP A 173 -20.34 19.54 -13.06
CA ASP A 173 -19.74 20.89 -13.22
C ASP A 173 -18.24 20.87 -13.61
N GLY A 174 -17.71 19.70 -13.98
CA GLY A 174 -16.34 19.53 -14.48
C GLY A 174 -16.35 19.00 -15.91
N THR A 175 -15.83 19.80 -16.84
CA THR A 175 -15.50 19.43 -18.22
C THR A 175 -14.86 18.04 -18.26
N ALA A 176 -15.46 17.11 -19.01
CA ALA A 176 -14.81 15.84 -19.35
C ALA A 176 -13.40 16.14 -19.90
N PRO A 177 -12.35 15.37 -19.54
CA PRO A 177 -11.07 15.48 -20.22
C PRO A 177 -11.30 15.05 -21.67
N GLY A 178 -11.52 16.04 -22.53
CA GLY A 178 -11.70 15.84 -23.95
C GLY A 178 -10.39 15.37 -24.56
N ASP A 179 -10.46 14.29 -25.31
CA ASP A 179 -9.48 13.94 -26.32
C ASP A 179 -9.22 15.18 -27.21
N THR A 180 -8.04 15.79 -27.09
CA THR A 180 -7.54 16.71 -28.11
C THR A 180 -6.25 16.17 -28.67
N ALA A 181 -6.40 15.44 -29.79
CA ALA A 181 -5.35 15.29 -30.77
C ALA A 181 -5.03 16.66 -31.40
N SER A 182 -3.72 16.93 -31.48
CA SER A 182 -2.99 17.79 -32.44
C SER A 182 -3.62 19.11 -32.91
N GLY A 183 -2.97 20.22 -32.50
CA GLY A 183 -3.08 21.51 -33.20
C GLY A 183 -2.24 22.59 -32.54
N ASP A 184 -1.15 22.99 -33.18
CA ASP A 184 -0.33 24.15 -32.82
C ASP A 184 -1.16 25.44 -32.76
N ALA A 185 -1.26 26.06 -31.59
CA ALA A 185 -1.52 27.48 -31.44
C ALA A 185 -0.98 27.95 -30.08
N ALA A 186 0.03 28.83 -30.14
CA ALA A 186 0.52 29.56 -28.99
C ALA A 186 -0.60 30.40 -28.38
N ALA A 187 -0.96 30.10 -27.13
CA ALA A 187 -1.80 30.94 -26.29
C ALA A 187 -1.06 31.16 -24.97
N THR A 188 -0.72 32.42 -24.70
CA THR A 188 -0.37 32.91 -23.37
C THR A 188 -1.60 32.76 -22.46
N GLY A 189 -1.72 31.62 -21.79
CA GLY A 189 -2.71 31.37 -20.75
C GLY A 189 -2.01 31.28 -19.41
N GLU A 190 -2.51 31.97 -18.40
CA GLU A 190 -2.15 31.71 -17.01
C GLU A 190 -2.29 30.22 -16.70
N PRO A 191 -1.39 29.63 -15.90
CA PRO A 191 -1.54 28.23 -15.49
C PRO A 191 -2.86 28.09 -14.72
N SER A 192 -3.77 27.25 -15.23
CA SER A 192 -4.87 26.73 -14.41
C SER A 192 -4.26 26.08 -13.17
N PRO A 193 -4.81 26.30 -11.96
CA PRO A 193 -4.34 25.59 -10.78
C PRO A 193 -4.54 24.09 -11.03
N GLY A 194 -3.44 23.35 -11.12
CA GLY A 194 -3.49 21.90 -11.28
C GLY A 194 -4.16 21.23 -10.07
N ASN A 195 -4.60 19.99 -10.24
CA ASN A 195 -5.08 19.19 -9.10
C ASN A 195 -3.93 18.93 -8.12
N PRO A 196 -4.17 18.98 -6.79
CA PRO A 196 -3.18 18.59 -5.81
C PRO A 196 -2.81 17.12 -5.98
N GLY A 197 -1.60 16.77 -5.60
CA GLY A 197 -1.20 15.38 -5.38
C GLY A 197 -1.56 14.91 -3.97
N VAL A 198 -1.34 13.62 -3.70
CA VAL A 198 -1.35 13.07 -2.34
C VAL A 198 0.01 12.50 -2.02
N ARG A 199 0.44 12.70 -0.77
CA ARG A 199 1.66 12.09 -0.24
C ARG A 199 1.32 11.34 1.04
N VAL A 200 1.86 10.14 1.13
CA VAL A 200 1.90 9.35 2.36
C VAL A 200 3.29 9.52 2.98
N VAL A 201 3.35 9.79 4.29
CA VAL A 201 4.60 9.91 5.05
C VAL A 201 4.53 8.96 6.24
N LEU A 202 5.52 8.09 6.40
CA LEU A 202 5.62 7.26 7.59
C LEU A 202 6.20 8.12 8.72
N VAL A 203 5.43 8.31 9.80
CA VAL A 203 5.84 9.08 10.99
C VAL A 203 6.70 8.19 11.88
N ASP A 204 6.20 6.98 12.14
CA ASP A 204 6.88 5.93 12.87
C ASP A 204 6.38 4.56 12.39
N ALA A 205 6.91 3.48 12.98
CA ALA A 205 6.55 2.12 12.59
C ALA A 205 5.06 1.78 12.76
N ARG A 206 4.25 2.57 13.45
CA ARG A 206 2.81 2.33 13.68
C ARG A 206 1.92 3.44 13.14
N ARG A 207 2.49 4.50 12.53
CA ARG A 207 1.74 5.69 12.11
C ARG A 207 2.22 6.25 10.78
N ALA A 208 1.28 6.55 9.91
CA ALA A 208 1.51 7.25 8.65
C ALA A 208 0.53 8.43 8.49
N GLU A 209 1.00 9.51 7.89
CA GLU A 209 0.19 10.68 7.53
C GLU A 209 -0.12 10.67 6.04
N VAL A 210 -1.39 10.94 5.70
CA VAL A 210 -1.87 11.15 4.34
C VAL A 210 -2.20 12.63 4.17
N MET A 211 -1.53 13.29 3.23
CA MET A 211 -1.60 14.74 3.06
C MET A 211 -1.74 15.13 1.60
N LEU A 212 -2.47 16.20 1.34
CA LEU A 212 -2.43 16.86 0.03
C LEU A 212 -1.08 17.55 -0.18
N VAL A 213 -0.60 17.48 -1.41
CA VAL A 213 0.56 18.24 -1.88
C VAL A 213 0.06 19.20 -2.96
N PRO A 214 0.47 20.49 -2.95
CA PRO A 214 0.11 21.41 -4.03
C PRO A 214 0.48 20.85 -5.40
N ALA A 215 -0.28 21.23 -6.43
CA ALA A 215 0.05 20.87 -7.80
C ALA A 215 1.45 21.38 -8.17
N ALA A 216 2.23 20.56 -8.87
CA ALA A 216 3.58 20.94 -9.27
C ALA A 216 3.54 22.07 -10.32
N GLY A 217 3.98 23.28 -9.94
CA GLY A 217 4.18 24.47 -10.80
C GLY A 217 3.45 25.70 -10.24
N THR A 218 4.12 26.65 -9.59
CA THR A 218 5.02 27.62 -10.24
C THR A 218 6.50 27.47 -9.86
N PRO A 219 7.42 27.32 -10.81
CA PRO A 219 8.79 27.77 -10.59
C PRO A 219 8.77 29.31 -10.54
N SER A 220 9.01 29.90 -9.36
CA SER A 220 9.45 31.29 -9.30
C SER A 220 10.80 31.36 -10.02
N GLY A 221 10.81 32.02 -11.17
CA GLY A 221 12.01 32.21 -11.97
C GLY A 221 13.12 32.85 -11.13
N THR A 222 14.17 32.09 -10.88
CA THR A 222 15.52 32.64 -10.81
C THR A 222 16.42 31.61 -11.47
N SER A 223 16.59 31.75 -12.78
CA SER A 223 17.71 31.12 -13.48
C SER A 223 19.02 31.64 -12.89
N PRO A 224 20.01 30.78 -12.60
CA PRO A 224 21.40 31.18 -12.58
C PRO A 224 22.07 30.67 -13.85
N ASP A 225 22.23 31.55 -14.84
CA ASP A 225 23.26 31.46 -15.89
C ASP A 225 23.42 32.90 -16.39
N ALA A 226 24.60 33.53 -16.51
CA ALA A 226 25.97 33.05 -16.47
C ALA A 226 26.94 34.23 -16.25
N ALA A 227 28.22 33.86 -16.06
CA ALA A 227 29.44 34.59 -16.45
C ALA A 227 30.32 35.22 -15.34
N ALA A 228 31.58 34.79 -15.42
CA ALA A 228 32.72 35.13 -14.59
C ALA A 228 33.25 36.56 -14.78
N THR A 229 33.90 37.12 -13.75
CA THR A 229 35.34 37.53 -13.70
C THR A 229 35.61 38.59 -12.62
N GLY A 230 36.69 38.40 -11.84
CA GLY A 230 37.61 39.48 -11.46
C GLY A 230 37.40 40.34 -10.19
N ARG A 231 38.16 39.98 -9.13
CA ARG A 231 38.93 40.84 -8.18
C ARG A 231 38.21 41.69 -7.10
N ALA A 232 38.84 41.68 -5.91
CA ALA A 232 38.46 42.12 -4.55
C ALA A 232 38.64 43.64 -4.25
N PRO A 233 38.67 44.10 -2.96
CA PRO A 233 37.59 44.22 -1.96
C PRO A 233 37.38 45.70 -1.52
N GLY A 234 36.22 46.03 -0.93
CA GLY A 234 35.98 47.36 -0.34
C GLY A 234 34.68 47.42 0.47
N ALA A 235 34.80 47.89 1.71
CA ALA A 235 33.73 48.01 2.70
C ALA A 235 32.67 49.07 2.36
N VAL A 236 31.43 48.84 2.82
CA VAL A 236 30.63 49.80 3.61
C VAL A 236 29.38 49.08 4.17
N THR A 237 29.06 49.39 5.42
CA THR A 237 27.83 49.06 6.15
C THR A 237 26.65 49.89 5.62
N ASP A 238 25.44 49.36 5.69
CA ASP A 238 24.35 49.93 6.48
C ASP A 238 23.02 49.18 6.27
N ASP A 239 22.23 49.22 7.32
CA ASP A 239 20.98 48.53 7.58
C ASP A 239 19.89 48.71 6.51
N ALA A 240 19.28 47.58 6.13
CA ALA A 240 17.88 47.57 5.71
C ALA A 240 17.21 46.27 6.18
N ARG A 241 16.12 46.46 6.93
CA ARG A 241 15.23 45.43 7.47
C ARG A 241 14.84 44.41 6.39
N SER A 242 15.20 43.15 6.60
CA SER A 242 14.55 42.03 5.92
C SER A 242 13.31 41.63 6.70
N ASP A 243 12.16 42.23 6.36
CA ASP A 243 10.87 41.56 6.55
C ASP A 243 10.78 40.45 5.48
N GLY A 244 11.38 39.32 5.81
CA GLY A 244 11.22 38.08 5.06
C GLY A 244 9.91 37.40 5.43
N THR A 245 8.77 38.01 5.09
CA THR A 245 7.54 37.24 4.87
C THR A 245 7.78 36.38 3.64
N GLY A 246 8.33 35.18 3.85
CA GLY A 246 8.14 34.07 2.92
C GLY A 246 6.64 33.85 2.85
N ALA A 247 6.01 34.36 1.79
CA ALA A 247 4.64 34.03 1.49
C ALA A 247 4.60 32.53 1.21
N ASP A 248 4.04 31.78 2.16
CA ASP A 248 3.63 30.40 2.00
C ASP A 248 2.86 30.30 0.68
N GLY A 249 3.40 29.54 -0.27
CA GLY A 249 2.68 29.15 -1.46
C GLY A 249 1.41 28.43 -1.00
N GLY A 250 0.26 29.07 -1.25
CA GLY A 250 -1.04 28.61 -0.77
C GLY A 250 -1.21 27.12 -1.04
N GLY A 251 -1.28 26.34 0.04
CA GLY A 251 -1.80 24.99 0.00
C GLY A 251 -3.21 24.98 -0.61
N PRO A 252 -3.77 23.80 -0.94
CA PRO A 252 -5.11 23.73 -1.49
C PRO A 252 -6.09 24.47 -0.57
N ALA A 253 -6.62 25.60 -1.05
CA ALA A 253 -7.45 26.50 -0.26
C ALA A 253 -8.84 25.92 0.09
N GLY A 254 -9.13 24.69 -0.34
CA GLY A 254 -10.38 23.97 -0.09
C GLY A 254 -10.14 22.48 0.14
N ALA A 255 -11.15 21.80 0.67
CA ALA A 255 -11.12 20.36 0.93
C ALA A 255 -11.21 19.54 -0.36
N TRP A 256 -10.60 18.36 -0.38
CA TRP A 256 -10.56 17.41 -1.50
C TRP A 256 -10.95 16.01 -1.05
N ASP A 257 -11.68 15.32 -1.91
CA ASP A 257 -12.00 13.91 -1.76
C ASP A 257 -10.79 13.08 -2.23
N VAL A 258 -10.27 12.25 -1.32
CA VAL A 258 -9.16 11.33 -1.54
C VAL A 258 -9.64 9.92 -1.24
N VAL A 259 -9.29 8.94 -2.08
CA VAL A 259 -9.59 7.54 -1.81
C VAL A 259 -8.31 6.75 -1.63
N VAL A 260 -8.27 5.95 -0.57
CA VAL A 260 -7.19 5.02 -0.25
C VAL A 260 -7.75 3.58 -0.22
N PRO A 261 -7.45 2.74 -1.22
CA PRO A 261 -7.92 1.36 -1.24
C PRO A 261 -7.21 0.53 -0.18
N LEU A 262 -7.95 -0.03 0.77
CA LEU A 262 -7.45 -1.01 1.75
C LEU A 262 -7.77 -2.42 1.26
N GLY A 263 -6.79 -3.31 1.25
CA GLY A 263 -6.98 -4.72 0.94
C GLY A 263 -6.54 -5.63 2.07
N THR A 264 -7.35 -6.67 2.30
CA THR A 264 -7.10 -7.71 3.31
C THR A 264 -7.09 -9.12 2.69
N GLN A 265 -7.62 -9.26 1.47
CA GLN A 265 -7.53 -10.48 0.68
C GLN A 265 -6.83 -10.16 -0.64
N ALA A 266 -5.70 -10.82 -0.89
CA ALA A 266 -4.88 -10.61 -2.08
C ALA A 266 -4.98 -11.75 -3.09
N VAL A 267 -5.26 -12.97 -2.61
CA VAL A 267 -5.45 -14.16 -3.45
C VAL A 267 -6.94 -14.46 -3.57
N ARG A 268 -7.46 -14.53 -4.80
CA ARG A 268 -8.83 -14.98 -5.08
C ARG A 268 -8.90 -16.50 -5.12
N SER A 269 -7.98 -17.12 -5.86
CA SER A 269 -7.89 -18.58 -5.95
C SER A 269 -6.51 -19.07 -6.35
N THR A 270 -6.27 -20.35 -6.12
CA THR A 270 -5.09 -21.08 -6.59
C THR A 270 -5.50 -22.44 -7.16
N ASP A 271 -4.73 -22.94 -8.13
CA ASP A 271 -4.93 -24.26 -8.72
C ASP A 271 -3.59 -24.90 -9.10
N TRP A 272 -3.26 -26.03 -8.45
CA TRP A 272 -2.12 -26.85 -8.80
C TRP A 272 -2.43 -27.74 -10.01
N GLY A 273 -1.55 -27.74 -11.01
CA GLY A 273 -1.66 -28.61 -12.18
C GLY A 273 -0.33 -28.82 -12.89
N GLU A 274 -0.38 -29.43 -14.08
CA GLU A 274 0.77 -29.60 -14.96
C GLU A 274 0.68 -28.61 -16.12
N ARG A 275 1.77 -27.88 -16.39
CA ARG A 275 1.88 -26.91 -17.50
C ARG A 275 3.19 -27.13 -18.28
N GLU A 276 3.77 -26.09 -18.90
CA GLU A 276 4.81 -26.11 -19.94
C GLU A 276 5.91 -27.19 -19.82
N GLY A 277 6.33 -27.57 -18.62
CA GLY A 277 7.30 -28.64 -18.38
C GLY A 277 7.19 -29.37 -17.03
N GLY A 278 6.13 -29.12 -16.26
CA GLY A 278 5.98 -29.72 -14.94
C GLY A 278 4.88 -29.08 -14.09
N ARG A 279 4.87 -29.47 -12.82
CA ARG A 279 3.97 -28.96 -11.79
C ARG A 279 4.01 -27.43 -11.71
N SER A 280 2.84 -26.80 -11.62
CA SER A 280 2.66 -25.35 -11.72
C SER A 280 1.46 -24.92 -10.87
N LEU A 281 1.64 -23.91 -10.02
CA LEU A 281 0.60 -23.27 -9.25
C LEU A 281 0.06 -22.08 -10.04
N ALA A 282 -1.16 -22.19 -10.57
CA ALA A 282 -1.85 -21.03 -11.13
C ALA A 282 -2.43 -20.20 -9.99
N VAL A 283 -1.91 -19.00 -9.80
CA VAL A 283 -2.38 -18.03 -8.82
C VAL A 283 -3.29 -17.03 -9.53
N ASP A 284 -4.47 -16.78 -8.98
CA ASP A 284 -5.34 -15.68 -9.40
C ASP A 284 -5.47 -14.63 -8.30
N PRO A 285 -4.70 -13.52 -8.38
CA PRO A 285 -4.81 -12.41 -7.45
C PRO A 285 -6.09 -11.59 -7.62
N THR A 286 -6.53 -10.95 -6.53
CA THR A 286 -7.64 -9.99 -6.53
C THR A 286 -7.30 -8.76 -7.37
N ALA A 287 -8.33 -8.02 -7.82
CA ALA A 287 -8.11 -6.79 -8.59
C ALA A 287 -7.32 -5.75 -7.77
N TRP A 288 -7.62 -5.64 -6.47
CA TRP A 288 -6.87 -4.80 -5.55
C TRP A 288 -5.38 -5.18 -5.51
N ALA A 289 -5.04 -6.46 -5.33
CA ALA A 289 -3.65 -6.88 -5.22
C ALA A 289 -2.82 -6.59 -6.48
N ARG A 290 -3.44 -6.69 -7.66
CA ARG A 290 -2.80 -6.34 -8.95
C ARG A 290 -2.51 -4.85 -9.07
N ALA A 291 -3.36 -4.00 -8.48
CA ALA A 291 -3.23 -2.55 -8.52
C ALA A 291 -2.41 -1.97 -7.34
N ALA A 292 -2.29 -2.70 -6.23
CA ALA A 292 -1.70 -2.24 -4.98
C ALA A 292 -0.16 -2.35 -4.93
N GLY A 293 0.51 -2.38 -6.08
CA GLY A 293 1.97 -2.29 -6.18
C GLY A 293 2.71 -3.30 -5.29
N GLN A 294 3.68 -2.80 -4.51
CA GLN A 294 4.48 -3.61 -3.60
C GLN A 294 3.66 -4.18 -2.44
N ALA A 295 2.74 -3.42 -1.85
CA ALA A 295 1.87 -3.91 -0.78
C ALA A 295 0.98 -5.08 -1.25
N GLY A 296 0.46 -4.99 -2.47
CA GLY A 296 -0.28 -6.09 -3.11
C GLY A 296 0.59 -7.34 -3.27
N GLN A 297 1.79 -7.19 -3.83
CA GLN A 297 2.74 -8.31 -4.02
C GLN A 297 3.09 -9.03 -2.71
N GLU A 298 3.41 -8.26 -1.67
CA GLU A 298 3.76 -8.79 -0.35
C GLU A 298 2.58 -9.56 0.27
N LEU A 299 1.36 -9.03 0.16
CA LEU A 299 0.18 -9.71 0.69
C LEU A 299 -0.17 -10.96 -0.11
N VAL A 300 -0.01 -10.95 -1.45
CA VAL A 300 -0.17 -12.18 -2.26
C VAL A 300 0.82 -13.23 -1.77
N TRP A 301 2.11 -12.91 -1.67
CA TRP A 301 3.13 -13.87 -1.25
C TRP A 301 2.85 -14.44 0.14
N ALA A 302 2.54 -13.57 1.12
CA ALA A 302 2.24 -13.99 2.49
C ALA A 302 1.05 -14.96 2.55
N GLN A 303 -0.04 -14.66 1.83
CA GLN A 303 -1.22 -15.53 1.79
C GLN A 303 -0.95 -16.85 1.08
N LEU A 304 -0.15 -16.84 0.01
CA LEU A 304 0.22 -18.07 -0.67
C LEU A 304 1.11 -18.97 0.18
N VAL A 305 2.13 -18.42 0.87
CA VAL A 305 2.99 -19.21 1.77
C VAL A 305 2.20 -19.76 2.96
N ALA A 306 1.27 -18.97 3.51
CA ALA A 306 0.39 -19.45 4.58
C ALA A 306 -0.50 -20.62 4.13
N ALA A 307 -1.01 -20.59 2.89
CA ALA A 307 -1.85 -21.64 2.34
C ALA A 307 -1.05 -22.87 1.85
N GLU A 308 0.11 -22.63 1.24
CA GLU A 308 0.94 -23.62 0.53
C GLU A 308 2.42 -23.45 0.95
N PRO A 309 2.84 -23.87 2.15
CA PRO A 309 4.18 -23.57 2.67
C PRO A 309 5.34 -24.06 1.79
N GLU A 310 5.12 -25.07 0.95
CA GLU A 310 6.11 -25.63 0.04
C GLU A 310 6.51 -24.69 -1.11
N ILE A 311 5.77 -23.61 -1.36
CA ILE A 311 6.13 -22.64 -2.40
C ILE A 311 7.22 -21.68 -1.93
N ASP A 312 7.52 -21.62 -0.63
CA ASP A 312 8.43 -20.65 -0.01
C ASP A 312 9.89 -20.90 -0.45
N THR A 313 10.16 -20.48 -1.67
CA THR A 313 11.41 -20.68 -2.38
C THR A 313 11.74 -19.41 -3.17
N PRO A 314 13.04 -19.04 -3.30
CA PRO A 314 13.42 -17.85 -4.05
C PRO A 314 12.92 -17.85 -5.49
N THR A 315 13.00 -19.00 -6.18
CA THR A 315 12.52 -19.14 -7.56
C THR A 315 11.03 -18.83 -7.72
N MET A 316 10.16 -19.30 -6.83
CA MET A 316 8.72 -19.03 -6.92
C MET A 316 8.39 -17.59 -6.51
N HIS A 317 9.12 -17.03 -5.54
CA HIS A 317 8.99 -15.62 -5.16
C HIS A 317 9.36 -14.69 -6.33
N ASP A 318 10.49 -14.96 -6.99
CA ASP A 318 10.95 -14.16 -8.14
C ASP A 318 10.01 -14.27 -9.35
N GLN A 319 9.42 -15.44 -9.58
CA GLN A 319 8.38 -15.62 -10.60
C GLN A 319 7.13 -14.78 -10.28
N LEU A 320 6.68 -14.77 -9.03
CA LEU A 320 5.55 -13.97 -8.58
C LEU A 320 5.80 -12.47 -8.76
N ALA A 321 6.94 -11.98 -8.27
CA ALA A 321 7.34 -10.58 -8.43
C ALA A 321 7.42 -10.20 -9.93
N CYS A 322 7.99 -11.07 -10.78
CA CYS A 322 8.04 -10.84 -12.21
C CYS A 322 6.63 -10.72 -12.82
N HIS A 323 5.71 -11.60 -12.43
CA HIS A 323 4.34 -11.56 -12.91
C HIS A 323 3.58 -10.30 -12.48
N ALA A 324 3.72 -9.90 -11.22
CA ALA A 324 3.08 -8.70 -10.71
C ALA A 324 3.59 -7.43 -11.42
N LEU A 325 4.89 -7.36 -11.73
CA LEU A 325 5.49 -6.20 -12.40
C LEU A 325 5.27 -6.18 -13.92
N GLY A 326 5.43 -7.35 -14.57
CA GLY A 326 5.52 -7.44 -16.03
C GLY A 326 4.29 -8.01 -16.72
N ALA A 327 3.36 -8.60 -15.97
CA ALA A 327 2.16 -9.23 -16.52
C ALA A 327 0.95 -9.19 -15.57
N PRO A 328 0.63 -8.04 -14.94
CA PRO A 328 -0.43 -7.95 -13.94
C PRO A 328 -1.82 -8.29 -14.50
N ASP A 329 -2.05 -8.09 -15.80
CA ASP A 329 -3.35 -8.33 -16.45
C ASP A 329 -3.59 -9.80 -16.86
N LYS A 330 -2.60 -10.69 -16.69
CA LYS A 330 -2.80 -12.11 -16.97
C LYS A 330 -3.81 -12.69 -16.00
N ALA A 331 -4.77 -13.45 -16.51
CA ALA A 331 -5.80 -14.13 -15.71
C ALA A 331 -5.19 -14.90 -14.53
N THR A 332 -4.15 -15.70 -14.78
CA THR A 332 -3.37 -16.36 -13.72
C THR A 332 -1.87 -16.10 -13.87
N TRP A 333 -1.17 -16.11 -12.74
CA TRP A 333 0.27 -16.11 -12.63
C TRP A 333 0.72 -17.53 -12.28
N ASN A 334 1.51 -18.15 -13.14
CA ASN A 334 1.90 -19.54 -12.96
C ASN A 334 3.25 -19.57 -12.25
N LEU A 335 3.30 -20.15 -11.05
CA LEU A 335 4.52 -20.32 -10.27
C LEU A 335 4.98 -21.77 -10.34
N GLU A 336 6.19 -21.98 -10.81
CA GLU A 336 6.68 -23.31 -11.20
C GLU A 336 7.93 -23.66 -10.39
N PRO A 337 7.86 -24.62 -9.45
CA PRO A 337 8.99 -24.96 -8.57
C PRO A 337 10.17 -25.61 -9.30
N TRP A 338 9.95 -26.13 -10.51
CA TRP A 338 11.00 -26.79 -11.32
C TRP A 338 11.82 -25.79 -12.17
N ARG A 339 11.43 -24.51 -12.20
CA ARG A 339 12.19 -23.47 -12.88
C ARG A 339 13.50 -23.19 -12.14
N PRO A 340 14.61 -22.95 -12.87
CA PRO A 340 15.88 -22.68 -12.23
C PRO A 340 15.82 -21.39 -11.41
N ASP A 341 16.42 -21.41 -10.24
CA ASP A 341 16.64 -20.21 -9.43
C ASP A 341 17.76 -19.37 -10.07
N VAL A 342 17.36 -18.36 -10.84
CA VAL A 342 18.27 -17.46 -11.57
C VAL A 342 18.26 -16.03 -11.00
N GLY A 343 17.51 -15.79 -9.93
CA GLY A 343 17.24 -14.45 -9.41
C GLY A 343 16.22 -13.64 -10.22
N LEU A 344 15.65 -12.60 -9.61
CA LEU A 344 14.61 -11.76 -10.20
C LEU A 344 15.00 -11.12 -11.54
N LEU A 345 16.19 -10.51 -11.65
CA LEU A 345 16.59 -9.81 -12.87
C LEU A 345 16.68 -10.75 -14.09
N ALA A 346 17.21 -11.97 -13.90
CA ALA A 346 17.28 -12.95 -14.98
C ALA A 346 15.89 -13.53 -15.29
N THR A 347 15.04 -13.72 -14.27
CA THR A 347 13.62 -14.10 -14.44
C THR A 347 12.87 -13.07 -15.28
N MET A 348 13.07 -11.78 -15.03
CA MET A 348 12.52 -10.68 -15.83
C MET A 348 13.09 -10.64 -17.25
N ALA A 349 14.40 -10.81 -17.41
CA ALA A 349 15.05 -10.88 -18.73
C ALA A 349 14.51 -12.05 -19.59
N ALA A 350 14.11 -13.14 -18.94
CA ALA A 350 13.44 -14.28 -19.55
C ALA A 350 11.92 -14.11 -19.71
N ARG A 351 11.39 -12.89 -19.49
CA ARG A 351 9.95 -12.56 -19.57
C ARG A 351 9.09 -13.41 -18.64
N CYS A 352 9.54 -13.57 -17.40
CA CYS A 352 8.92 -14.37 -16.34
C CYS A 352 8.85 -15.86 -16.65
N ASN A 353 9.74 -16.36 -17.52
CA ASN A 353 9.77 -17.76 -17.91
C ASN A 353 11.23 -18.26 -18.09
N PRO A 354 12.03 -18.32 -17.01
CA PRO A 354 13.43 -18.79 -17.10
C PRO A 354 13.49 -20.28 -17.47
N ALA A 355 14.54 -20.67 -18.20
CA ALA A 355 14.73 -22.03 -18.72
C ALA A 355 16.12 -22.59 -18.37
#